data_AF-A0AAJ2BZT5-F1
#
_entry.id   AF-A0AAJ2BZT5-F1
#
_cell.length_a   1.000
_cell.length_b   1.000
_cell.length_c   1.000
_cell.angle_alpha   90.00
_cell.angle_beta   90.00
_cell.angle_gamma   90.00
#
_symmetry.space_group_name_H-M   'P 1'
#
loop_
_entity.id
_entity.type
_entity.pdbx_description
1 polymer ?
#
loop_
_entity_poly.entity_id
_entity_poly.type
_entity_poly.pdbx_seq_one_letter_code
_entity_poly.pdbx_strand_id
1 'polypeptide(L)'
;MNKQVYVFMGKQAMFPTGIFFSKEKAESLISKYSLTGVLSVYPIDIILYDWAIENNFFEAKKDYQKSPIFIEQFSCASIEHYHYEKGELC
;
A
#
# COMPACT_ATOMS: atom_id res chain seq x y z
N MET A 1 -0.72 14.17 12.86
CA MET A 1 -1.33 12.82 12.89
C MET A 1 -1.31 12.34 11.45
N ASN A 2 -0.45 11.38 11.10
CA ASN A 2 -0.39 10.87 9.73
C ASN A 2 -1.71 10.17 9.43
N LYS A 3 -2.51 10.74 8.52
CA LYS A 3 -3.71 10.08 8.05
C LYS A 3 -3.24 8.99 7.09
N GLN A 4 -3.52 7.75 7.44
CA GLN A 4 -3.19 6.58 6.63
C GLN A 4 -4.46 5.81 6.31
N VAL A 5 -4.45 5.11 5.19
CA VAL A 5 -5.52 4.21 4.75
C VAL A 5 -4.94 2.84 4.48
N TYR A 6 -5.78 1.84 4.59
CA TYR A 6 -5.47 0.46 4.27
C TYR A 6 -6.05 0.17 2.89
N VAL A 7 -5.19 -0.15 1.94
CA VAL A 7 -5.54 -0.41 0.54
C VAL A 7 -5.42 -1.91 0.31
N PHE A 8 -6.55 -2.57 0.02
CA PHE A 8 -6.58 -3.99 -0.28
C PHE A 8 -6.50 -4.23 -1.79
N MET A 9 -5.52 -5.00 -2.21
CA MET A 9 -5.37 -5.50 -3.57
C MET A 9 -5.68 -7.00 -3.60
N GLY A 10 -6.80 -7.38 -4.18
CA GLY A 10 -7.14 -8.79 -4.39
C GLY A 10 -6.11 -9.49 -5.30
N LYS A 11 -5.94 -10.80 -5.12
CA LYS A 11 -5.10 -11.62 -5.99
C LYS A 11 -5.56 -11.49 -7.44
N GLN A 12 -4.65 -11.13 -8.34
CA GLN A 12 -4.90 -10.85 -9.78
C GLN A 12 -5.73 -9.59 -10.07
N ALA A 13 -6.06 -8.78 -9.06
CA ALA A 13 -6.74 -7.51 -9.31
C ALA A 13 -5.78 -6.51 -9.99
N MET A 14 -6.30 -5.74 -10.95
CA MET A 14 -5.56 -4.64 -11.59
C MET A 14 -5.68 -3.33 -10.81
N PHE A 15 -6.71 -3.20 -9.97
CA PHE A 15 -7.01 -2.01 -9.19
C PHE A 15 -7.37 -2.40 -7.75
N PRO A 16 -7.21 -1.48 -6.78
CA PRO A 16 -7.60 -1.73 -5.40
C PRO A 16 -9.05 -2.22 -5.31
N THR A 17 -9.23 -3.33 -4.59
CA THR A 17 -10.54 -3.91 -4.31
C THR A 17 -11.26 -3.14 -3.20
N GLY A 18 -10.51 -2.53 -2.28
CA GLY A 18 -11.08 -1.71 -1.22
C GLY A 18 -10.06 -0.78 -0.59
N ILE A 19 -10.56 0.34 -0.03
CA ILE A 19 -9.77 1.33 0.71
C ILE A 19 -10.49 1.58 2.04
N PHE A 20 -9.75 1.49 3.14
CA PHE A 20 -10.32 1.52 4.49
C PHE A 20 -9.56 2.49 5.40
N PHE A 21 -10.26 3.10 6.34
CA PHE A 21 -9.64 3.97 7.36
C PHE A 21 -9.05 3.20 8.55
N SER A 22 -9.29 1.89 8.64
CA SER A 22 -8.88 1.07 9.77
C SER A 22 -8.66 -0.37 9.32
N LYS A 23 -7.64 -1.03 9.88
CA LYS A 23 -7.28 -2.42 9.55
C LYS A 23 -8.45 -3.37 9.84
N GLU A 24 -9.13 -3.18 10.95
CA GLU A 24 -10.19 -4.06 11.44
C GLU A 24 -11.39 -4.11 10.47
N LYS A 25 -11.72 -2.97 9.84
CA LYS A 25 -12.76 -2.91 8.80
C LYS A 25 -12.34 -3.66 7.54
N ALA A 26 -11.08 -3.55 7.14
CA ALA A 26 -10.55 -4.30 6.02
C ALA A 26 -10.60 -5.80 6.32
N GLU A 27 -10.06 -6.23 7.46
CA GLU A 27 -10.00 -7.64 7.89
C GLU A 27 -11.38 -8.27 8.04
N SER A 28 -12.36 -7.54 8.58
CA SER A 28 -13.75 -8.01 8.68
C SER A 28 -14.32 -8.38 7.31
N LEU A 29 -14.07 -7.57 6.28
CA LEU A 29 -14.55 -7.83 4.93
C LEU A 29 -13.73 -8.91 4.20
N ILE A 30 -12.41 -8.91 4.39
CA ILE A 30 -11.50 -9.94 3.87
C ILE A 30 -11.93 -11.32 4.38
N SER A 31 -12.17 -11.44 5.69
CA SER A 31 -12.64 -12.67 6.31
C SER A 31 -14.05 -13.06 5.84
N LYS A 32 -15.00 -12.10 5.86
CA LYS A 32 -16.41 -12.34 5.46
C LYS A 32 -16.54 -12.96 4.07
N TYR A 33 -15.70 -12.53 3.12
CA TYR A 33 -15.76 -12.97 1.72
C TYR A 33 -14.64 -13.95 1.34
N SER A 34 -13.86 -14.45 2.31
CA SER A 34 -12.70 -15.34 2.08
C SER A 34 -11.72 -14.81 1.03
N LEU A 35 -11.46 -13.50 1.04
CA LEU A 35 -10.62 -12.85 0.03
C LEU A 35 -9.15 -13.26 0.17
N THR A 36 -8.46 -13.38 -0.96
CA THR A 36 -7.00 -13.60 -1.03
C THR A 36 -6.35 -12.38 -1.65
N GLY A 37 -5.29 -11.85 -1.07
CA GLY A 37 -4.66 -10.62 -1.54
C GLY A 37 -3.69 -10.00 -0.54
N VAL A 38 -3.35 -8.74 -0.75
CA VAL A 38 -2.44 -7.97 0.10
C VAL A 38 -3.14 -6.70 0.58
N LEU A 39 -3.08 -6.44 1.88
CA LEU A 39 -3.53 -5.18 2.49
C LEU A 39 -2.30 -4.32 2.81
N SER A 40 -2.16 -3.17 2.17
CA SER A 40 -1.01 -2.28 2.34
C SER A 40 -1.42 -0.96 2.99
N VAL A 41 -0.56 -0.41 3.86
CA VAL A 41 -0.80 0.87 4.55
C VAL A 41 -0.27 2.02 3.71
N TYR A 42 -1.15 2.87 3.21
CA TYR A 42 -0.81 4.02 2.37
C TYR A 42 -1.00 5.34 3.13
N PRO A 43 -0.06 6.27 3.01
CA PRO A 43 -0.24 7.62 3.53
C PRO A 43 -1.25 8.40 2.68
N ILE A 44 -1.94 9.37 3.29
CA ILE A 44 -2.89 10.28 2.61
C ILE A 44 -2.20 11.63 2.32
N ASP A 45 -2.60 12.28 1.23
CA ASP A 45 -2.12 13.61 0.79
C ASP A 45 -0.61 13.66 0.45
N ILE A 46 0.02 12.51 0.27
CA ILE A 46 1.42 12.37 -0.15
C ILE A 46 1.59 11.13 -1.03
N ILE A 47 2.41 11.24 -2.07
CA ILE A 47 2.76 10.08 -2.92
C ILE A 47 3.82 9.22 -2.23
N LEU A 48 3.87 7.93 -2.55
CA LEU A 48 4.83 7.01 -1.92
C LEU A 48 6.30 7.40 -2.08
N TYR A 49 6.62 8.06 -3.19
CA TYR A 49 7.98 8.56 -3.46
C TYR A 49 8.42 9.56 -2.40
N ASP A 50 7.65 10.62 -2.20
CA ASP A 50 7.94 11.67 -1.21
C ASP A 50 7.90 11.09 0.20
N TRP A 51 6.90 10.25 0.51
CA TRP A 51 6.80 9.59 1.82
C TRP A 51 8.03 8.74 2.13
N ALA A 52 8.55 7.99 1.15
CA ALA A 52 9.74 7.16 1.33
C ALA A 52 10.99 8.00 1.58
N ILE A 53 11.10 9.19 0.95
CA ILE A 53 12.21 10.12 1.19
C ILE A 53 12.09 10.75 2.59
N GLU A 54 10.91 11.25 2.97
CA GLU A 54 10.67 11.87 4.27
C GLU A 54 10.97 10.93 5.45
N ASN A 55 10.71 9.63 5.27
CA ASN A 55 10.96 8.60 6.28
C ASN A 55 12.34 7.94 6.16
N ASN A 56 13.23 8.44 5.29
CA ASN A 56 14.55 7.89 5.02
C ASN A 56 14.56 6.42 4.53
N PHE A 57 13.47 5.96 3.91
CA PHE A 57 13.38 4.66 3.26
C PHE A 57 13.93 4.66 1.83
N PHE A 58 14.03 5.84 1.21
CA PHE A 58 14.56 6.01 -0.14
C PHE A 58 15.40 7.28 -0.26
N GLU A 59 16.47 7.22 -1.05
CA GLU A 59 17.32 8.38 -1.37
C GLU A 59 17.56 8.41 -2.89
N ALA A 60 17.12 9.50 -3.54
CA ALA A 60 17.24 9.68 -4.98
C ALA A 60 18.65 10.13 -5.40
N LYS A 61 19.56 9.17 -5.55
CA LYS A 61 20.98 9.40 -5.86
C LYS A 61 21.26 9.69 -7.34
N LYS A 62 20.38 9.26 -8.24
CA LYS A 62 20.57 9.37 -9.69
C LYS A 62 19.48 10.25 -10.30
N ASP A 63 19.82 11.00 -11.35
CA ASP A 63 18.88 11.96 -11.96
C ASP A 63 17.61 11.31 -12.51
N TYR A 64 17.70 10.11 -13.09
CA TYR A 64 16.51 9.39 -13.56
C TYR A 64 15.54 9.06 -12.43
N GLN A 65 16.01 8.92 -11.17
CA GLN A 65 15.15 8.64 -10.01
C GLN A 65 14.32 9.86 -9.60
N LYS A 66 14.57 11.03 -10.19
CA LYS A 66 13.80 12.26 -10.02
C LYS A 66 12.90 12.54 -11.22
N SER A 67 12.92 11.67 -12.23
CA SER A 67 12.10 11.83 -13.43
C SER A 67 10.63 11.52 -13.15
N PRO A 68 9.68 12.16 -13.85
CA PRO A 68 8.25 11.85 -13.71
C PRO A 68 7.93 10.38 -13.93
N ILE A 69 8.55 9.74 -14.93
CA ILE A 69 8.36 8.31 -15.25
C ILE A 69 8.78 7.41 -14.09
N PHE A 70 9.84 7.77 -13.36
CA PHE A 70 10.24 7.00 -12.19
C PHE A 70 9.27 7.22 -11.01
N ILE A 71 8.84 8.46 -10.80
CA ILE A 71 7.96 8.83 -9.68
C ILE A 71 6.57 8.20 -9.85
N GLU A 72 6.00 8.20 -11.06
CA GLU A 72 4.66 7.64 -11.33
C GLU A 72 4.61 6.11 -11.14
N GLN A 73 5.74 5.42 -11.32
CA GLN A 73 5.87 3.96 -11.16
C GLN A 73 6.46 3.56 -9.81
N PHE A 74 6.72 4.53 -8.93
CA PHE A 74 7.41 4.28 -7.68
C PHE A 74 6.58 3.39 -6.76
N SER A 75 7.26 2.38 -6.20
CA SER A 75 6.73 1.51 -5.16
C SER A 75 7.73 1.47 -4.02
N CYS A 76 7.22 1.28 -2.79
CA CYS A 76 8.06 1.23 -1.60
C CYS A 76 7.84 -0.09 -0.86
N ALA A 77 8.88 -0.93 -0.82
CA ALA A 77 8.85 -2.21 -0.11
C ALA A 77 8.76 -2.03 1.42
N SER A 78 9.12 -0.85 1.93
CA SER A 78 9.05 -0.51 3.36
C SER A 78 7.64 -0.18 3.86
N ILE A 79 6.65 -0.17 2.98
CA ILE A 79 5.24 -0.03 3.37
C ILE A 79 4.84 -1.27 4.18
N GLU A 80 4.21 -1.03 5.33
CA GLU A 80 3.56 -2.08 6.10
C GLU A 80 2.47 -2.75 5.24
N HIS A 81 2.54 -4.07 5.12
CA HIS A 81 1.59 -4.85 4.34
C HIS A 81 1.33 -6.22 4.98
N TYR A 82 0.16 -6.76 4.69
CA TYR A 82 -0.36 -7.99 5.26
C TYR A 82 -0.87 -8.89 4.14
N HIS A 83 -0.41 -10.15 4.13
CA HIS A 83 -0.85 -11.14 3.17
C HIS A 83 -2.04 -11.91 3.73
N TYR A 84 -3.07 -12.10 2.91
CA TYR A 84 -4.23 -12.90 3.27
C TYR A 84 -4.45 -14.01 2.24
N GLU A 85 -4.76 -15.20 2.73
CA GLU A 85 -5.19 -16.35 1.93
C GLU A 85 -6.53 -16.87 2.45
N LYS A 86 -7.51 -16.99 1.55
CA LYS A 86 -8.88 -17.46 1.86
C LYS A 86 -9.54 -16.75 3.05
N GLY A 87 -9.23 -15.47 3.26
CA GLY A 87 -9.77 -14.65 4.35
C GLY A 87 -8.98 -14.69 5.66
N GLU A 88 -7.84 -15.41 5.71
CA GLU A 88 -6.99 -15.55 6.89
C GLU A 88 -5.65 -14.86 6.67
N LEU A 89 -5.09 -14.26 7.73
CA LEU A 89 -3.77 -13.64 7.71
C LEU A 89 -2.68 -14.72 7.65
N CYS A 90 -1.71 -14.56 6.74
CA CYS A 90 -0.57 -15.46 6.59
C CYS A 90 0.64 -15.06 7.45
#